data_AF-A0A954BLT9-F1
#
_entry.id   AF-A0A954BLT9-F1
#
_cell.length_a   1.000
_cell.length_b   1.000
_cell.length_c   1.000
_cell.angle_alpha   90.00
_cell.angle_beta   90.00
_cell.angle_gamma   90.00
#
_symmetry.space_group_name_H-M   'P 1'
#
loop_
_entity.id
_entity.type
_entity.pdbx_description
1 polymer ?
#
loop_
_entity_poly.entity_id
_entity_poly.type
_entity_poly.pdbx_seq_one_letter_code
_entity_poly.pdbx_strand_id
1 'polypeptide(L)' 'DFFTPIVDDPYTFGKIAATNALSDIYAMGAKPIFSLAIVGMPVDKLPPETIRAILAGGQSVAEAAG' A
#
# COMPACT_ATOMS: atom_id res chain seq x y z
N ASP A 1 3.35 -6.09 -5.39
CA ASP A 1 4.05 -6.79 -4.30
C ASP A 1 3.29 -6.64 -2.99
N PHE A 2 3.48 -7.53 -2.01
CA PHE A 2 2.86 -7.47 -0.67
C PHE A 2 3.80 -8.01 0.42
N PHE A 3 3.69 -7.48 1.63
CA PHE A 3 4.49 -7.95 2.77
C PHE A 3 3.82 -7.63 4.11
N THR A 4 4.33 -8.24 5.18
CA THR A 4 3.90 -8.00 6.57
C THR A 4 4.35 -6.63 7.07
N PRO A 5 3.66 -6.01 8.05
CA PRO A 5 4.04 -4.69 8.58
C PRO A 5 5.52 -4.59 8.98
N ILE A 6 6.20 -3.54 8.50
CA ILE A 6 7.61 -3.23 8.79
C ILE A 6 7.78 -1.97 9.66
N VAL A 7 6.70 -1.22 9.87
CA VAL A 7 6.62 -0.03 10.72
C VAL A 7 5.28 -0.01 11.45
N ASP A 8 5.23 0.66 12.60
CA ASP A 8 4.03 0.71 13.45
C ASP A 8 2.93 1.63 12.91
N ASP A 9 3.32 2.73 12.26
CA ASP A 9 2.35 3.68 11.72
C ASP A 9 1.61 3.07 10.51
N PRO A 10 0.28 2.84 10.59
CA PRO A 10 -0.45 2.11 9.57
C PRO A 10 -0.46 2.84 8.22
N TYR A 11 -0.59 4.16 8.25
CA TYR A 11 -0.60 4.99 7.04
C TYR A 11 0.75 4.94 6.33
N THR A 12 1.85 5.11 7.07
CA THR A 12 3.21 4.99 6.55
C THR A 12 3.49 3.59 6.01
N PHE A 13 3.06 2.53 6.71
CA PHE A 13 3.17 1.17 6.19
C PHE A 13 2.48 1.02 4.83
N GLY A 14 1.24 1.51 4.69
CA GLY A 14 0.51 1.50 3.43
C GLY A 14 1.24 2.22 2.30
N LYS A 15 1.85 3.38 2.60
CA LYS A 15 2.67 4.12 1.63
C LYS A 15 3.88 3.30 1.19
N ILE A 16 4.64 2.73 2.12
CA ILE A 16 5.84 1.96 1.79
C ILE A 16 5.48 0.75 0.93
N ALA A 17 4.42 0.02 1.28
CA ALA A 17 3.94 -1.12 0.51
C ALA A 17 3.57 -0.77 -0.93
N ALA A 18 2.81 0.32 -1.12
CA ALA A 18 2.44 0.79 -2.46
C ALA A 18 3.65 1.29 -3.25
N THR A 19 4.57 2.06 -2.63
CA THR A 19 5.78 2.55 -3.30
C THR A 19 6.66 1.39 -3.79
N ASN A 20 6.85 0.37 -2.95
CA ASN A 20 7.59 -0.83 -3.34
C ASN A 20 6.88 -1.60 -4.45
N ALA A 21 5.56 -1.77 -4.36
CA ALA A 21 4.82 -2.47 -5.41
C ALA A 21 4.89 -1.76 -6.78
N LEU A 22 5.01 -0.43 -6.81
CA LEU A 22 5.15 0.35 -8.04
C LEU A 22 6.59 0.45 -8.55
N SER A 23 7.60 0.24 -7.70
CA SER A 23 9.00 0.45 -8.10
C SER A 23 9.43 -0.44 -9.25
N ASP A 24 8.91 -1.66 -9.35
CA ASP A 24 9.22 -2.58 -10.45
C ASP A 24 8.73 -2.05 -11.81
N ILE A 25 7.58 -1.37 -11.84
CA ILE A 25 7.07 -0.74 -13.05
C ILE A 25 8.00 0.40 -13.50
N TYR A 26 8.41 1.24 -12.55
CA TYR A 26 9.37 2.31 -12.83
C TYR A 26 10.75 1.77 -13.23
N ALA A 27 11.22 0.69 -12.61
CA ALA A 27 12.49 0.04 -12.94
C ALA A 27 12.50 -0.50 -14.38
N MET A 28 11.34 -0.90 -14.91
CA MET A 28 11.16 -1.31 -16.30
C MET A 28 10.99 -0.12 -17.28
N GLY A 29 11.04 1.12 -16.78
CA GLY A 29 10.84 2.33 -17.60
C GLY A 29 9.39 2.57 -18.05
N ALA A 30 8.43 1.89 -17.42
CA ALA A 30 7.02 2.00 -17.76
C ALA A 30 6.29 3.01 -16.84
N LYS A 31 5.11 3.45 -17.28
CA LYS A 31 4.20 4.29 -16.47
C LYS A 31 3.09 3.42 -15.87
N PRO A 32 2.86 3.44 -14.55
CA PRO A 32 1.67 2.83 -13.94
C PRO A 32 0.39 3.47 -14.50
N ILE A 33 -0.65 2.65 -14.75
CA ILE A 33 -1.95 3.12 -15.27
C ILE A 33 -3.14 2.76 -14.38
N PHE A 34 -3.00 1.75 -13.53
CA PHE A 34 -3.92 1.40 -12.46
C PHE A 34 -3.20 0.53 -11.42
N SER A 35 -3.81 0.39 -10.24
CA SER A 35 -3.35 -0.52 -9.19
C SER A 35 -4.53 -1.16 -8.49
N LEU A 36 -4.36 -2.38 -7.97
CA LEU A 36 -5.36 -3.07 -7.14
C LEU A 36 -4.75 -3.39 -5.78
N ALA A 37 -5.43 -3.01 -4.70
CA ALA A 37 -5.02 -3.37 -3.36
C ALA A 37 -5.28 -4.87 -3.10
N ILE A 38 -4.26 -5.57 -2.59
CA ILE A 38 -4.36 -6.94 -2.08
C ILE A 38 -4.17 -6.87 -0.56
N VAL A 39 -5.17 -7.31 0.20
CA VAL A 39 -5.19 -7.16 1.67
C VAL A 39 -5.61 -8.46 2.34
N GLY A 40 -4.77 -8.95 3.24
CA GLY A 40 -5.10 -9.99 4.21
C GLY A 40 -4.83 -9.48 5.63
N MET A 41 -5.88 -9.30 6.43
CA MET A 41 -5.80 -8.74 7.78
C MET A 41 -6.64 -9.55 8.77
N PRO A 42 -6.18 -9.72 10.02
CA PRO A 42 -6.96 -10.38 11.07
C PRO A 42 -8.07 -9.43 11.58
N VAL A 43 -9.25 -9.51 10.95
CA VAL A 43 -10.41 -8.63 11.21
C VAL A 43 -10.96 -8.74 12.64
N ASP A 44 -10.64 -9.83 13.35
CA ASP A 44 -10.99 -10.08 14.75
C ASP A 44 -9.99 -9.46 15.74
N LYS A 45 -8.81 -9.05 15.27
CA LYS A 45 -7.71 -8.56 16.11
C LYS A 45 -7.32 -7.12 15.82
N LEU A 46 -7.63 -6.61 14.63
CA LEU A 46 -7.32 -5.23 14.24
C LEU A 46 -8.59 -4.39 14.10
N PRO A 47 -8.59 -3.18 14.66
CA PRO A 47 -9.66 -2.22 14.41
C PRO A 47 -9.81 -1.94 12.90
N PRO A 48 -11.04 -1.85 12.37
CA PRO A 48 -11.27 -1.47 10.98
C PRO A 48 -10.59 -0.14 10.60
N GLU A 49 -10.48 0.80 11.54
CA GLU A 49 -9.82 2.09 11.34
C GLU A 49 -8.33 1.95 10.99
N THR A 50 -7.65 0.99 11.62
CA THR A 50 -6.24 0.67 11.32
C THR A 50 -6.11 0.17 9.89
N ILE A 51 -6.98 -0.74 9.47
CA ILE A 51 -6.99 -1.28 8.09
C ILE A 51 -7.29 -0.16 7.08
N ARG A 52 -8.24 0.73 7.40
CA ARG A 52 -8.54 1.92 6.58
C ARG A 52 -7.33 2.84 6.44
N ALA A 53 -6.58 3.08 7.52
CA ALA A 53 -5.38 3.92 7.48
C ALA A 53 -4.29 3.33 6.56
N ILE A 54 -4.09 2.01 6.58
CA ILE A 54 -3.17 1.31 5.65
C ILE A 54 -3.61 1.51 4.20
N LEU A 55 -4.89 1.26 3.93
CA LEU A 55 -5.46 1.44 2.59
C LEU A 55 -5.34 2.90 2.10
N ALA A 56 -5.61 3.87 2.97
CA ALA A 56 -5.46 5.29 2.66
C ALA A 56 -4.00 5.68 2.36
N GLY A 57 -3.04 5.12 3.09
CA GLY A 57 -1.62 5.28 2.81
C GLY A 57 -1.24 4.79 1.42
N GLY A 58 -1.64 3.57 1.08
CA GLY A 58 -1.39 3.00 -0.24
C GLY A 58 -2.08 3.77 -1.37
N GLN A 59 -3.35 4.17 -1.16
CA GLN A 59 -4.10 4.99 -2.11
C GLN A 59 -3.41 6.33 -2.39
N SER A 60 -2.87 7.01 -1.37
CA SER A 60 -2.17 8.30 -1.56
C SER A 60 -0.94 8.18 -2.48
N VAL A 61 -0.26 7.04 -2.47
CA VAL A 61 0.86 6.77 -3.37
C VAL A 61 0.38 6.48 -4.78
N ALA A 62 -0.71 5.70 -4.92
CA ALA A 62 -1.30 5.44 -6.23
C ALA A 62 -1.80 6.75 -6.89
N GLU A 63 -2.43 7.65 -6.13
CA GLU A 63 -2.85 8.98 -6.62
C GLU A 63 -1.67 9.84 -7.05
N ALA A 64 -0.55 9.81 -6.30
CA ALA A 64 0.66 10.54 -6.64
C ALA A 64 1.41 9.95 -7.85
N ALA A 65 1.27 8.65 -8.12
CA ALA A 65 1.91 7.95 -9.23
C ALA A 65 1.28 8.24 -10.59
N GLY A 66 0.04 8.76 -10.60
CA GLY A 66 -0.68 9.28 -11.78
C GLY A 66 -1.33 8.21 -12.64
#